data_AF-A0A1Q8YST4-F1
#
_entry.id   AF-A0A1Q8YST4-F1
#
_cell.length_a   1.000
_cell.length_b   1.000
_cell.length_c   1.000
_cell.angle_alpha   90.00
_cell.angle_beta   90.00
_cell.angle_gamma   90.00
#
_symmetry.space_group_name_H-M   'P 1'
#
loop_
_entity.id
_entity.type
_entity.pdbx_description
1 polymer ?
#
loop_
_entity_poly.entity_id
_entity_poly.type
_entity_poly.pdbx_seq_one_letter_code
_entity_poly.pdbx_strand_id
1 'polypeptide(L)'
;MSHIVNFLPWRETRRRQRLRMAGLLIVGLLLILLVAILASRLNKRASHSLETARISADDLLYSALQQRERAMRQRLQQQEQRRLRYLRRERTAAWQPTLQAIASRMPEHAWLTLLEYRQNTLVLSGLTLHLKGLAELEKALGSVAGLRPPKAGETHRDSEGRWLFHFSMAEEDDNAVGR
;
A
#
# COMPACT_ATOMS: atom_id res chain seq x y z
N MET A 1 -97.44 -64.89 -7.87
CA MET A 1 -96.12 -65.35 -7.40
C MET A 1 -95.06 -64.55 -8.15
N SER A 2 -94.46 -63.57 -7.49
CA SER A 2 -93.54 -62.60 -8.08
C SER A 2 -92.13 -63.17 -8.14
N HIS A 3 -91.66 -63.43 -9.36
CA HIS A 3 -90.32 -63.95 -9.64
C HIS A 3 -89.29 -62.82 -9.45
N ILE A 4 -88.48 -62.90 -8.40
CA ILE A 4 -87.39 -61.94 -8.15
C ILE A 4 -86.23 -62.30 -9.08
N VAL A 5 -86.02 -61.48 -10.11
CA VAL A 5 -84.87 -61.58 -11.01
C VAL A 5 -83.66 -60.97 -10.32
N ASN A 6 -82.64 -61.80 -10.11
CA ASN A 6 -81.42 -61.44 -9.40
C ASN A 6 -80.47 -60.64 -10.32
N PHE A 7 -80.41 -59.32 -10.14
CA PHE A 7 -79.53 -58.41 -10.89
C PHE A 7 -78.10 -58.28 -10.31
N LEU A 8 -77.65 -59.18 -9.42
CA LEU A 8 -76.32 -59.15 -8.82
C LEU A 8 -75.12 -59.25 -9.81
N PRO A 9 -75.11 -60.11 -10.86
CA PRO A 9 -73.88 -60.36 -11.63
C PRO A 9 -73.41 -59.17 -12.49
N TRP A 10 -74.28 -58.21 -12.81
CA TRP A 10 -73.93 -56.99 -13.54
C TRP A 10 -73.08 -56.00 -12.70
N ARG A 11 -73.23 -56.01 -11.37
CA ARG A 11 -72.46 -55.10 -10.48
C ARG A 11 -71.05 -55.60 -10.23
N GLU A 12 -70.86 -56.92 -10.12
CA GLU A 12 -69.53 -57.53 -9.93
C GLU A 12 -68.58 -57.25 -11.10
N THR A 13 -69.05 -57.39 -12.33
CA THR A 13 -68.25 -57.20 -13.55
C THR A 13 -67.81 -55.74 -13.72
N ARG A 14 -68.73 -54.79 -13.48
CA ARG A 14 -68.42 -53.34 -13.53
C ARG A 14 -67.51 -52.89 -12.38
N ARG A 15 -67.56 -53.54 -11.21
CA ARG A 15 -66.61 -53.30 -10.10
C ARG A 15 -65.21 -53.79 -10.43
N ARG A 16 -65.06 -55.00 -10.99
CA ARG A 16 -63.75 -55.56 -11.36
C ARG A 16 -63.02 -54.72 -12.41
N GLN A 17 -63.75 -54.21 -13.42
CA GLN A 17 -63.17 -53.31 -14.43
C GLN A 17 -62.71 -51.98 -13.81
N ARG A 18 -63.49 -51.37 -12.92
CA ARG A 18 -63.09 -50.14 -12.19
C ARG A 18 -61.87 -50.37 -11.32
N LEU A 19 -61.78 -51.51 -10.63
CA LEU A 19 -60.62 -51.86 -9.80
C LEU A 19 -59.36 -52.08 -10.66
N ARG A 20 -59.49 -52.74 -11.83
CA ARG A 20 -58.37 -52.88 -12.78
C ARG A 20 -57.88 -51.53 -13.30
N MET A 21 -58.79 -50.65 -13.71
CA MET A 21 -58.44 -49.30 -14.16
C MET A 21 -57.81 -48.46 -13.04
N ALA A 22 -58.37 -48.53 -11.82
CA ALA A 22 -57.80 -47.85 -10.66
C ALA A 22 -56.39 -48.38 -10.33
N GLY A 23 -56.17 -49.68 -10.41
CA GLY A 23 -54.85 -50.30 -10.24
C GLY A 23 -53.84 -49.79 -11.27
N LEU A 24 -54.22 -49.74 -12.55
CA LEU A 24 -53.36 -49.19 -13.61
C LEU A 24 -53.02 -47.72 -13.39
N LEU A 25 -53.99 -46.90 -12.96
CA LEU A 25 -53.75 -45.49 -12.63
C LEU A 25 -52.79 -45.34 -11.43
N ILE A 26 -52.96 -46.15 -10.39
CA ILE A 26 -52.08 -46.15 -9.21
C ILE A 26 -50.65 -46.54 -9.60
N VAL A 27 -50.49 -47.60 -10.41
CA VAL A 27 -49.18 -48.05 -10.89
C VAL A 27 -48.53 -46.98 -11.78
N GLY A 28 -49.30 -46.36 -12.68
CA GLY A 28 -48.82 -45.24 -13.50
C GLY A 28 -48.37 -44.05 -12.67
N LEU A 29 -49.14 -43.67 -11.66
CA LEU A 29 -48.79 -42.60 -10.72
C LEU A 29 -47.50 -42.93 -9.95
N LEU A 30 -47.36 -44.17 -9.46
CA LEU A 30 -46.17 -44.64 -8.77
C LEU A 30 -44.93 -44.61 -9.68
N LEU A 31 -45.06 -45.01 -10.95
CA LEU A 31 -43.98 -44.93 -11.92
C LEU A 31 -43.55 -43.48 -12.17
N ILE A 32 -44.50 -42.57 -12.34
CA ILE A 32 -44.20 -41.14 -12.53
C ILE A 32 -43.47 -40.57 -11.31
N LEU A 33 -43.94 -40.89 -10.10
CA LEU A 33 -43.27 -40.51 -8.85
C LEU A 33 -41.84 -41.06 -8.78
N LEU A 34 -41.65 -42.34 -9.13
CA LEU A 34 -40.34 -42.97 -9.11
C LEU A 34 -39.36 -42.29 -10.07
N VAL A 35 -39.80 -42.00 -11.30
CA VAL A 35 -39.01 -41.27 -12.30
C VAL A 35 -38.68 -39.86 -11.82
N ALA A 36 -39.64 -39.13 -11.26
CA ALA A 36 -39.41 -37.79 -10.71
C ALA A 36 -38.38 -37.80 -9.57
N ILE A 37 -38.45 -38.80 -8.68
CA ILE A 37 -37.48 -38.98 -7.59
C ILE A 37 -36.08 -39.24 -8.16
N LEU A 38 -35.94 -40.19 -9.10
CA LEU A 38 -34.66 -40.50 -9.75
C LEU A 38 -34.07 -39.28 -10.46
N ALA A 39 -34.88 -38.57 -11.25
CA ALA A 39 -34.46 -37.37 -11.97
C ALA A 39 -33.96 -36.28 -11.01
N SER A 40 -34.66 -36.05 -9.90
CA SER A 40 -34.23 -35.07 -8.88
C SER A 40 -32.90 -35.47 -8.23
N ARG A 41 -32.66 -36.77 -7.98
CA ARG A 41 -31.41 -37.24 -7.37
C ARG A 41 -30.24 -37.08 -8.33
N LEU A 42 -30.43 -37.37 -9.60
CA LEU A 42 -29.40 -37.18 -10.63
C LEU A 42 -29.09 -35.70 -10.82
N ASN A 43 -30.13 -34.85 -10.88
CA ASN A 43 -29.95 -33.41 -11.01
C ASN A 43 -29.22 -32.82 -9.81
N LYS A 44 -29.59 -33.20 -8.57
CA LYS A 44 -28.87 -32.77 -7.36
C LYS A 44 -27.39 -33.14 -7.38
N ARG A 45 -27.04 -34.34 -7.85
CA ARG A 45 -25.63 -34.75 -7.99
C ARG A 45 -24.89 -33.90 -9.01
N ALA A 46 -25.50 -33.64 -10.17
CA ALA A 46 -24.93 -32.79 -11.20
C ALA A 46 -24.76 -31.34 -10.72
N SER A 47 -25.78 -30.77 -10.09
CA SER A 47 -25.75 -29.43 -9.50
C SER A 47 -24.66 -29.30 -8.43
N HIS A 48 -24.53 -30.27 -7.52
CA HIS A 48 -23.46 -30.24 -6.52
C HIS A 48 -22.06 -30.28 -7.15
N SER A 49 -21.84 -31.08 -8.20
CA SER A 49 -20.53 -31.09 -8.89
C SER A 49 -20.21 -29.79 -9.62
N LEU A 50 -21.23 -29.11 -10.16
CA LEU A 50 -21.06 -27.82 -10.82
C LEU A 50 -20.82 -26.70 -9.80
N GLU A 51 -21.50 -26.72 -8.66
CA GLU A 51 -21.30 -25.77 -7.57
C GLU A 51 -19.89 -25.90 -6.98
N THR A 52 -19.39 -27.11 -6.72
CA THR A 52 -18.03 -27.29 -6.22
C THR A 52 -16.98 -26.87 -7.23
N ALA A 53 -17.19 -27.16 -8.53
CA ALA A 53 -16.29 -26.70 -9.59
C ALA A 53 -16.29 -25.16 -9.70
N ARG A 54 -17.45 -24.52 -9.54
CA ARG A 54 -17.59 -23.07 -9.56
C ARG A 54 -16.89 -22.41 -8.37
N ILE A 55 -17.11 -22.91 -7.16
CA ILE A 55 -16.44 -22.42 -5.94
C ILE A 55 -14.92 -22.56 -6.09
N SER A 56 -14.45 -23.70 -6.60
CA SER A 56 -13.02 -23.93 -6.83
C SER A 56 -12.42 -22.94 -7.84
N ALA A 57 -13.17 -22.62 -8.91
CA ALA A 57 -12.75 -21.63 -9.89
C ALA A 57 -12.72 -20.21 -9.29
N ASP A 58 -13.72 -19.85 -8.50
CA ASP A 58 -13.79 -18.56 -7.82
C ASP A 58 -12.65 -18.41 -6.80
N ASP A 59 -12.32 -19.45 -6.03
CA ASP A 59 -11.20 -19.45 -5.08
C ASP A 59 -9.84 -19.25 -5.77
N LEU A 60 -9.64 -19.86 -6.95
CA LEU A 60 -8.44 -19.64 -7.77
C LEU A 60 -8.35 -18.19 -8.29
N LEU A 61 -9.48 -17.60 -8.69
CA LEU A 61 -9.52 -16.20 -9.10
C LEU A 61 -9.24 -15.26 -7.94
N TYR A 62 -9.85 -15.50 -6.78
CA TYR A 62 -9.63 -14.69 -5.57
C TYR A 62 -8.18 -14.77 -5.11
N SER A 63 -7.59 -15.96 -5.05
CA SER A 63 -6.19 -16.12 -4.66
C SER A 63 -5.22 -15.47 -5.66
N ALA A 64 -5.48 -15.60 -6.97
CA ALA A 64 -4.67 -14.93 -8.00
C ALA A 64 -4.77 -13.39 -7.91
N LEU A 65 -5.96 -12.85 -7.68
CA LEU A 65 -6.17 -11.42 -7.46
C LEU A 65 -5.45 -10.94 -6.20
N GLN A 66 -5.57 -11.68 -5.11
CA GLN A 66 -4.92 -11.33 -3.84
C GLN A 66 -3.40 -11.38 -3.96
N GLN A 67 -2.84 -12.34 -4.69
CA GLN A 67 -1.41 -12.43 -4.97
C GLN A 67 -0.94 -11.22 -5.81
N ARG A 68 -1.69 -10.88 -6.86
CA ARG A 68 -1.40 -9.72 -7.71
C ARG A 68 -1.47 -8.41 -6.93
N GLU A 69 -2.46 -8.26 -6.07
CA GLU A 69 -2.62 -7.07 -5.23
C GLU A 69 -1.44 -6.91 -4.26
N ARG A 70 -1.04 -7.99 -3.57
CA ARG A 70 0.14 -7.99 -2.69
C ARG A 70 1.41 -7.61 -3.46
N ALA A 71 1.62 -8.18 -4.64
CA ALA A 71 2.76 -7.85 -5.48
C ALA A 71 2.74 -6.38 -5.94
N MET A 72 1.57 -5.85 -6.28
CA MET A 72 1.41 -4.44 -6.66
C MET A 72 1.70 -3.50 -5.49
N ARG A 73 1.19 -3.79 -4.29
CA ARG A 73 1.47 -3.02 -3.06
C ARG A 73 2.96 -3.03 -2.73
N GLN A 74 3.62 -4.18 -2.83
CA GLN A 74 5.07 -4.28 -2.63
C GLN A 74 5.86 -3.43 -3.65
N ARG A 75 5.46 -3.46 -4.92
CA ARG A 75 6.09 -2.61 -5.96
C ARG A 75 5.90 -1.12 -5.67
N LEU A 76 4.71 -0.71 -5.24
CA LEU A 76 4.43 0.68 -4.91
C LEU A 76 5.30 1.16 -3.74
N GLN A 77 5.38 0.37 -2.66
CA GLN A 77 6.24 0.67 -1.51
C GLN A 77 7.72 0.77 -1.92
N GLN A 78 8.20 -0.15 -2.76
CA GLN A 78 9.57 -0.08 -3.27
C GLN A 78 9.82 1.16 -4.13
N GLN A 79 8.86 1.57 -4.96
CA GLN A 79 8.96 2.79 -5.76
C GLN A 79 9.01 4.04 -4.89
N GLU A 80 8.17 4.14 -3.87
CA GLU A 80 8.18 5.25 -2.92
C GLU A 80 9.53 5.35 -2.20
N GLN A 81 10.05 4.23 -1.69
CA GLN A 81 11.37 4.19 -1.07
C GLN A 81 12.48 4.62 -2.02
N ARG A 82 12.43 4.18 -3.29
CA ARG A 82 13.40 4.60 -4.32
C ARG A 82 13.31 6.10 -4.59
N ARG A 83 12.09 6.66 -4.70
CA ARG A 83 11.88 8.10 -4.87
C ARG A 83 12.44 8.88 -3.70
N LEU A 84 12.16 8.48 -2.46
CA LEU A 84 12.70 9.15 -1.27
C LEU A 84 14.23 9.08 -1.21
N ARG A 85 14.82 7.95 -1.56
CA ARG A 85 16.29 7.80 -1.64
C ARG A 85 16.88 8.68 -2.72
N TYR A 86 16.24 8.75 -3.88
CA TYR A 86 16.67 9.58 -4.99
C TYR A 86 16.62 11.07 -4.61
N LEU A 87 15.50 11.54 -4.06
CA LEU A 87 15.36 12.91 -3.57
C LEU A 87 16.37 13.25 -2.47
N ARG A 88 16.65 12.31 -1.54
CA ARG A 88 17.69 12.50 -0.52
C ARG A 88 19.07 12.64 -1.17
N ARG A 89 19.40 11.81 -2.16
CA ARG A 89 20.67 11.89 -2.88
C ARG A 89 20.83 13.19 -3.65
N GLU A 90 19.79 13.64 -4.34
CA GLU A 90 19.82 14.93 -5.05
C GLU A 90 20.04 16.10 -4.08
N ARG A 91 19.32 16.12 -2.96
CA ARG A 91 19.56 17.13 -1.91
C ARG A 91 20.99 17.08 -1.39
N THR A 92 21.51 15.89 -1.07
CA THR A 92 22.90 15.76 -0.60
C THR A 92 23.91 16.19 -1.67
N ALA A 93 23.67 15.85 -2.94
CA ALA A 93 24.54 16.23 -4.06
C ALA A 93 24.53 17.74 -4.30
N ALA A 94 23.38 18.42 -4.14
CA ALA A 94 23.27 19.86 -4.24
C ALA A 94 24.12 20.60 -3.19
N TRP A 95 24.32 20.01 -2.01
CA TRP A 95 25.17 20.57 -0.94
C TRP A 95 26.67 20.36 -1.18
N GLN A 96 27.08 19.37 -1.96
CA GLN A 96 28.48 19.05 -2.20
C GLN A 96 29.35 20.25 -2.66
N PRO A 97 28.96 21.06 -3.67
CA PRO A 97 29.76 22.21 -4.09
C PRO A 97 29.86 23.29 -3.01
N THR A 98 28.77 23.58 -2.30
CA THR A 98 28.74 24.56 -1.21
C THR A 98 29.66 24.15 -0.06
N LEU A 99 29.63 22.87 0.33
CA LEU A 99 30.50 22.33 1.37
C LEU A 99 31.97 22.35 0.95
N GLN A 100 32.26 22.05 -0.32
CA GLN A 100 33.61 22.14 -0.85
C GLN A 100 34.13 23.58 -0.89
N ALA A 101 33.27 24.55 -1.24
CA ALA A 101 33.60 25.97 -1.20
C ALA A 101 33.92 26.45 0.22
N ILE A 102 33.13 26.05 1.21
CA ILE A 102 33.40 26.34 2.64
C ILE A 102 34.72 25.71 3.07
N ALA A 103 34.94 24.42 2.75
CA ALA A 103 36.17 23.72 3.11
C ALA A 103 37.43 24.37 2.50
N SER A 104 37.35 24.84 1.26
CA SER A 104 38.47 25.51 0.58
C SER A 104 38.87 26.86 1.17
N ARG A 105 37.98 27.47 1.97
CA ARG A 105 38.14 28.82 2.53
C ARG A 105 38.27 28.82 4.06
N MET A 106 38.35 27.64 4.66
CA MET A 106 38.53 27.49 6.11
C MET A 106 39.94 27.96 6.53
N PRO A 107 40.05 28.85 7.53
CA PRO A 107 41.34 29.25 8.09
C PRO A 107 42.04 28.08 8.81
N GLU A 108 43.37 28.00 8.74
CA GLU A 108 44.16 26.92 9.39
C GLU A 108 43.98 26.86 10.93
N HIS A 109 43.59 27.98 11.54
CA HIS A 109 43.45 28.15 12.98
C HIS A 109 41.99 28.06 13.47
N ALA A 110 41.07 27.61 12.59
CA ALA A 110 39.65 27.44 12.87
C ALA A 110 39.22 25.99 12.58
N TRP A 111 38.46 25.40 13.49
CA TRP A 111 38.00 24.01 13.41
C TRP A 111 36.49 23.95 13.57
N LEU A 112 35.79 23.30 12.64
CA LEU A 112 34.35 23.11 12.70
C LEU A 112 34.03 21.89 13.58
N THR A 113 33.09 22.05 14.50
CA THR A 113 32.61 20.99 15.40
C THR A 113 31.17 20.59 15.10
N LEU A 114 30.36 21.51 14.58
CA LEU A 114 28.97 21.25 14.19
C LEU A 114 28.68 21.93 12.86
N LEU A 115 27.99 21.20 11.99
CA LEU A 115 27.42 21.72 10.75
C LEU A 115 26.00 21.17 10.63
N GLU A 116 25.00 22.03 10.81
CA GLU A 116 23.59 21.66 10.72
C GLU A 116 22.88 22.55 9.69
N TYR A 117 22.11 21.94 8.80
CA TYR A 117 21.22 22.67 7.90
C TYR A 117 19.77 22.45 8.34
N ARG A 118 19.11 23.51 8.83
CA ARG A 118 17.75 23.47 9.35
C ARG A 118 16.97 24.67 8.80
N GLN A 119 15.78 24.41 8.25
CA GLN A 119 14.83 25.47 7.83
C GLN A 119 15.50 26.54 6.94
N ASN A 120 16.21 26.12 5.88
CA ASN A 120 16.92 27.02 4.96
C ASN A 120 18.02 27.88 5.62
N THR A 121 18.47 27.49 6.80
CA THR A 121 19.56 28.14 7.53
C THR A 121 20.67 27.14 7.78
N LEU A 122 21.86 27.46 7.30
CA LEU A 122 23.08 26.74 7.60
C LEU A 122 23.67 27.27 8.91
N VAL A 123 23.83 26.39 9.88
CA VAL A 123 24.38 26.67 11.19
C VAL A 123 25.74 26.01 11.28
N LEU A 124 26.77 26.79 11.58
CA LEU A 124 28.13 26.32 11.80
C LEU A 124 28.57 26.69 13.20
N SER A 125 29.08 25.71 13.93
CA SER A 125 29.76 25.94 15.20
C SER A 125 31.17 25.39 15.13
N GLY A 126 32.09 26.04 15.82
CA GLY A 126 33.47 25.64 15.82
C GLY A 126 34.30 26.34 16.88
N LEU A 127 35.60 26.09 16.82
CA LEU A 127 36.62 26.60 17.71
C LEU A 127 37.67 27.38 16.92
N THR A 128 38.08 28.54 17.41
CA THR A 128 39.26 29.26 16.89
C THR A 128 40.21 29.61 18.02
N LEU A 129 41.51 29.62 17.71
CA LEU A 129 42.56 30.04 18.66
C LEU A 129 42.68 31.57 18.76
N HIS A 130 42.26 32.29 17.71
CA HIS A 130 42.43 33.74 17.59
C HIS A 130 41.17 34.43 17.11
N LEU A 131 40.87 35.59 17.70
CA LEU A 131 39.75 36.44 17.30
C LEU A 131 39.91 36.95 15.85
N LYS A 132 41.14 37.10 15.35
CA LYS A 132 41.39 37.43 13.94
C LYS A 132 40.89 36.34 12.98
N GLY A 133 41.03 35.07 13.37
CA GLY A 133 40.51 33.93 12.61
C GLY A 133 38.99 33.92 12.53
N LEU A 134 38.30 34.54 13.49
CA LEU A 134 36.84 34.71 13.45
C LEU A 134 36.40 35.69 12.36
N ALA A 135 37.07 36.85 12.27
CA ALA A 135 36.77 37.86 11.25
C ALA A 135 37.16 37.39 9.84
N GLU A 136 38.25 36.64 9.71
CA GLU A 136 38.64 36.00 8.45
C GLU A 136 37.62 34.94 8.02
N LEU A 137 37.10 34.15 8.97
CA LEU A 137 36.06 33.16 8.71
C LEU A 137 34.74 33.81 8.31
N GLU A 138 34.32 34.89 8.98
CA GLU A 138 33.12 35.64 8.62
C GLU A 138 33.20 36.18 7.19
N LYS A 139 34.35 36.74 6.80
CA LYS A 139 34.62 37.23 5.44
C LYS A 139 34.69 36.10 4.40
N ALA A 140 35.32 34.99 4.76
CA ALA A 140 35.43 33.80 3.92
C ALA A 140 34.05 33.18 3.64
N LEU A 141 33.20 33.09 4.66
CA LEU A 141 31.83 32.58 4.56
C LEU A 141 30.91 33.53 3.80
N GLY A 142 31.04 34.85 4.00
CA GLY A 142 30.27 35.86 3.28
C GLY A 142 30.58 35.96 1.78
N SER A 143 31.61 35.26 1.29
CA SER A 143 31.94 35.21 -0.14
C SER A 143 31.46 33.91 -0.82
N VAL A 144 30.85 32.97 -0.09
CA VAL A 144 30.33 31.71 -0.63
C VAL A 144 29.02 31.98 -1.39
N ALA A 145 28.96 31.60 -2.67
CA ALA A 145 27.78 31.81 -3.50
C ALA A 145 26.59 30.97 -2.99
N GLY A 146 25.38 31.57 -2.96
CA GLY A 146 24.15 30.91 -2.52
C GLY A 146 23.87 30.98 -1.01
N LEU A 147 24.71 31.68 -0.24
CA LEU A 147 24.50 31.91 1.19
C LEU A 147 24.54 33.41 1.49
N ARG A 148 23.58 33.88 2.27
CA ARG A 148 23.59 35.25 2.82
C ARG A 148 24.75 35.41 3.81
N PRO A 149 25.23 36.64 4.01
CA PRO A 149 26.32 36.91 4.94
C PRO A 149 26.04 36.31 6.33
N PRO A 150 27.04 35.66 6.95
CA PRO A 150 26.89 35.00 8.24
C PRO A 150 26.48 35.97 9.34
N LYS A 151 25.45 35.61 10.10
CA LYS A 151 25.11 36.26 11.35
C LYS A 151 25.85 35.56 12.48
N ALA A 152 26.79 36.29 13.10
CA ALA A 152 27.48 35.85 14.30
C ALA A 152 26.47 35.73 15.46
N GLY A 153 26.40 34.54 16.06
CA GLY A 153 25.70 34.28 17.31
C GLY A 153 26.61 34.50 18.51
N GLU A 154 26.24 33.90 19.65
CA GLU A 154 27.05 33.99 20.87
C GLU A 154 28.45 33.41 20.65
N THR A 155 29.47 34.23 20.87
CA THR A 155 30.87 33.78 20.85
C THR A 155 31.34 33.67 22.29
N HIS A 156 31.69 32.46 22.73
CA HIS A 156 32.12 32.20 24.10
C HIS A 156 33.61 31.88 24.14
N ARG A 157 34.30 32.27 25.22
CA ARG A 157 35.68 31.87 25.44
C ARG A 157 35.71 30.67 26.37
N ASP A 158 36.24 29.56 25.88
CA ASP A 158 36.42 28.34 26.65
C ASP A 158 37.44 28.54 27.79
N SER A 159 37.37 27.68 28.80
CA SER A 159 38.32 27.55 29.91
C SER A 159 39.77 27.38 29.46
N GLU A 160 39.99 26.79 28.28
CA GLU A 160 41.30 26.63 27.63
C GLU A 160 41.75 27.87 26.81
N GLY A 161 41.00 28.97 26.86
CA GLY A 161 41.32 30.22 26.19
C GLY A 161 40.97 30.28 24.69
N ARG A 162 40.34 29.23 24.14
CA ARG A 162 39.83 29.13 22.76
C ARG A 162 38.50 29.86 22.60
N TRP A 163 38.20 30.35 21.41
CA TRP A 163 36.92 30.98 21.10
C TRP A 163 35.97 29.97 20.44
N LEU A 164 34.84 29.67 21.09
CA LEU A 164 33.71 29.01 20.47
C LEU A 164 32.94 30.03 19.65
N PHE A 165 32.73 29.75 18.37
CA PHE A 165 31.91 30.58 17.50
C PHE A 165 30.68 29.83 17.05
N HIS A 166 29.63 30.60 16.79
CA HIS A 166 28.39 30.13 16.20
C HIS A 166 28.01 31.09 15.08
N PHE A 167 27.83 30.58 13.86
CA PHE A 167 27.37 31.35 12.71
C PHE A 167 26.09 30.73 12.16
N SER A 168 25.14 31.59 11.80
CA SER A 168 23.95 31.22 11.06
C SER A 168 23.89 31.98 9.74
N MET A 169 23.71 31.27 8.62
CA MET A 169 23.57 31.84 7.29
C MET A 169 22.28 31.33 6.68
N ALA A 170 21.41 32.23 6.24
CA ALA A 170 20.26 31.84 5.44
C ALA A 170 20.72 31.53 4.01
N GLU A 171 20.13 30.51 3.39
CA GLU A 171 20.29 30.26 1.97
C GLU A 171 19.74 31.47 1.17
N GLU A 172 20.48 31.88 0.15
CA GLU A 172 20.03 32.96 -0.71
C GLU A 172 18.96 32.39 -1.65
N ASP A 173 17.69 32.62 -1.32
CA ASP A 173 16.56 32.22 -2.16
C ASP A 173 16.79 32.68 -3.62
N ASP A 174 16.81 31.73 -4.55
CA ASP A 174 16.85 31.94 -6.01
C ASP A 174 15.61 32.69 -6.57
N ASN A 175 14.74 33.21 -5.69
CA ASN A 175 13.60 34.06 -6.02
C ASN A 175 13.94 35.55 -6.18
N ALA A 176 15.22 35.93 -6.17
CA ALA A 176 15.65 37.32 -6.33
C ALA A 176 16.41 37.61 -7.65
N VAL A 177 16.36 36.73 -8.64
CA VAL A 177 16.75 37.06 -10.04
C VAL A 177 15.53 36.92 -10.93
N GLY A 178 14.65 37.91 -10.84
CA GLY A 178 13.39 37.91 -11.57
C GLY A 178 12.58 39.19 -11.41
N ARG A 179 13.21 40.34 -11.57
CA ARG A 179 12.55 41.60 -11.98
C ARG A 179 13.48 42.44 -12.82
#